data_AF-A0A419WET3-F1
#
_entry.id   AF-A0A419WET3-F1
#
_cell.length_a   1.000
_cell.length_b   1.000
_cell.length_c   1.000
_cell.angle_alpha   90.00
_cell.angle_beta   90.00
_cell.angle_gamma   90.00
#
_symmetry.space_group_name_H-M   'P 1'
#
loop_
_entity.id
_entity.type
_entity.pdbx_description
1 polymer ?
#
loop_
_entity_poly.entity_id
_entity_poly.type
_entity_poly.pdbx_seq_one_letter_code
_entity_poly.pdbx_strand_id
1 'polypeptide(L)'
;MDVDADAPADPDDLLQWRRDATTSRAIRLLWSLGVGTFFAVITIIVFWRLYDLTGQIGGQSIVVALFAAILVTIFALVVSDNTGSHLERLPFSTPSGPALQRAADAALGAIAMGAIIVTLMGIGRYVSQNNLLGDLGAGPFTGLAALTIPLALGALVCSSFLESVGAFDPDEGVIYLYEPEQAIDLSVIRTVSTRPVGDAVVVTLDYAQPGGQYVAGPRRIVVPPAIAAEIESYVERNSSAPEA
;
A
#
# COMPACT_ATOMS: atom_id res chain seq x y z
N MET A 1 21.27 -4.25 -47.44
CA MET A 1 20.41 -4.81 -46.38
C MET A 1 21.35 -5.28 -45.32
N ASP A 2 21.57 -4.45 -44.31
CA ASP A 2 22.01 -4.87 -42.99
C ASP A 2 21.20 -3.97 -42.06
N VAL A 3 20.25 -4.60 -41.38
CA VAL A 3 19.41 -3.96 -40.36
C VAL A 3 20.31 -3.96 -39.13
N ASP A 4 20.83 -2.79 -38.76
CA ASP A 4 21.42 -2.60 -37.44
C ASP A 4 20.32 -2.95 -36.44
N ALA A 5 20.46 -4.12 -35.82
CA ALA A 5 19.62 -4.52 -34.71
C ALA A 5 19.95 -3.58 -33.57
N ASP A 6 18.95 -2.82 -33.11
CA ASP A 6 18.99 -2.01 -31.89
C ASP A 6 19.75 -2.80 -30.82
N ALA A 7 20.92 -2.26 -30.46
CA ALA A 7 21.65 -2.76 -29.32
C ALA A 7 20.73 -2.60 -28.10
N PRO A 8 20.55 -3.63 -27.27
CA PRO A 8 19.76 -3.46 -26.05
C PRO A 8 20.39 -2.33 -25.23
N ALA A 9 19.59 -1.31 -24.92
CA ALA A 9 19.99 -0.17 -24.10
C ALA A 9 20.74 -0.65 -22.85
N ASP A 10 21.86 0.00 -22.54
CA ASP A 10 22.67 -0.34 -21.37
C ASP A 10 21.81 -0.11 -20.11
N PRO A 11 21.58 -1.12 -19.24
CA PRO A 11 20.69 -0.98 -18.10
C PRO A 11 21.08 0.12 -17.10
N ASP A 12 22.29 0.65 -17.20
CA ASP A 12 22.80 1.75 -16.37
C ASP A 12 22.25 3.14 -16.79
N ASP A 13 21.75 3.30 -18.02
CA ASP A 13 21.19 4.58 -18.52
C ASP A 13 19.66 4.68 -18.33
N LEU A 14 19.00 3.57 -17.96
CA LEU A 14 17.55 3.53 -17.70
C LEU A 14 17.20 4.03 -16.29
N LEU A 15 16.39 5.08 -16.22
CA LEU A 15 15.82 5.57 -14.96
C LEU A 15 14.63 4.69 -14.53
N GLN A 16 14.95 3.59 -13.84
CA GLN A 16 13.95 2.67 -13.29
C GLN A 16 13.28 3.24 -12.04
N TRP A 17 11.96 3.06 -11.93
CA TRP A 17 11.24 3.34 -10.69
C TRP A 17 10.37 2.18 -10.27
N ARG A 18 10.32 2.00 -8.94
CA ARG A 18 9.43 1.06 -8.27
C ARG A 18 8.78 1.77 -7.10
N ARG A 19 7.47 2.00 -7.23
CA ARG A 19 6.61 2.54 -6.19
C ARG A 19 5.78 1.39 -5.64
N ASP A 20 6.13 0.94 -4.45
CA ASP A 20 5.38 -0.08 -3.72
C ASP A 20 5.36 0.26 -2.22
N ALA A 21 4.83 -0.65 -1.39
CA ALA A 21 4.78 -0.47 0.06
C ALA A 21 6.18 -0.29 0.73
N THR A 22 7.28 -0.57 0.03
CA THR A 22 8.65 -0.38 0.56
C THR A 22 9.17 1.04 0.32
N THR A 23 8.73 1.69 -0.76
CA THR A 23 9.21 3.02 -1.18
C THR A 23 8.22 4.14 -0.88
N SER A 24 6.92 3.85 -0.75
CA SER A 24 5.89 4.86 -0.44
C SER A 24 5.23 4.64 0.93
N ARG A 25 5.24 5.68 1.77
CA ARG A 25 4.61 5.65 3.10
C ARG A 25 3.09 5.55 3.00
N ALA A 26 2.49 6.20 1.99
CA ALA A 26 1.04 6.17 1.80
C ALA A 26 0.56 4.76 1.44
N ILE A 27 1.23 4.10 0.49
CA ILE A 27 0.93 2.71 0.10
C ILE A 27 1.13 1.79 1.30
N ARG A 28 2.25 1.95 2.03
CA ARG A 28 2.53 1.17 3.24
C ARG A 28 1.44 1.30 4.30
N LEU A 29 0.95 2.51 4.55
CA LEU A 29 -0.12 2.75 5.52
C LEU A 29 -1.46 2.18 5.06
N LEU A 30 -1.85 2.35 3.80
CA LEU A 30 -3.08 1.77 3.26
C LEU A 30 -3.05 0.24 3.29
N TRP A 31 -1.91 -0.34 2.92
CA TRP A 31 -1.69 -1.77 2.98
C TRP A 31 -1.72 -2.29 4.42
N SER A 32 -0.98 -1.65 5.34
CA SER A 32 -0.94 -1.98 6.77
C SER A 32 -2.33 -1.87 7.41
N LEU A 33 -3.08 -0.81 7.08
CA LEU A 33 -4.45 -0.63 7.55
C LEU A 33 -5.36 -1.75 7.05
N GLY A 34 -5.29 -2.05 5.76
CA GLY A 34 -6.08 -3.09 5.12
C GLY A 34 -5.82 -4.47 5.71
N VAL A 35 -4.58 -4.95 5.56
CA VAL A 35 -4.14 -6.27 6.05
C VAL A 35 -4.30 -6.35 7.57
N GLY A 36 -3.89 -5.31 8.29
CA GLY A 36 -4.01 -5.22 9.74
C GLY A 36 -5.46 -5.37 10.21
N THR A 37 -6.42 -4.70 9.57
CA THR A 37 -7.84 -4.83 9.93
C THR A 37 -8.34 -6.26 9.80
N PHE A 38 -7.95 -6.97 8.72
CA PHE A 38 -8.34 -8.38 8.57
C PHE A 38 -7.77 -9.27 9.67
N PHE A 39 -6.47 -9.12 9.97
CA PHE A 39 -5.86 -9.85 11.07
C PHE A 39 -6.50 -9.51 12.42
N ALA A 40 -6.84 -8.24 12.66
CA ALA A 40 -7.54 -7.81 13.86
C ALA A 40 -8.89 -8.53 14.00
N VAL A 41 -9.71 -8.52 12.95
CA VAL A 41 -11.04 -9.16 12.94
C VAL A 41 -10.93 -10.67 13.16
N ILE A 42 -10.03 -11.35 12.43
CA ILE A 42 -9.80 -12.79 12.59
C ILE A 42 -9.39 -13.10 14.03
N THR A 43 -8.43 -12.34 14.57
CA THR A 43 -7.93 -12.52 15.93
C THR A 43 -9.04 -12.32 16.96
N ILE A 44 -9.83 -11.24 16.85
CA ILE A 44 -10.97 -10.98 17.72
C ILE A 44 -11.96 -12.15 17.70
N ILE A 45 -12.34 -12.64 16.50
CA ILE A 45 -13.29 -13.75 16.37
C ILE A 45 -12.72 -15.02 17.02
N VAL A 46 -11.47 -15.38 16.73
CA VAL A 46 -10.81 -16.58 17.26
C VAL A 46 -10.73 -16.51 18.79
N PHE A 47 -10.20 -15.41 19.34
CA PHE A 47 -10.06 -15.26 20.79
C PHE A 47 -11.40 -15.18 21.51
N TRP A 48 -12.40 -14.53 20.90
CA TRP A 48 -13.75 -14.52 21.45
C TRP A 48 -14.35 -15.93 21.51
N ARG A 49 -14.16 -16.74 20.46
CA ARG A 49 -14.58 -18.14 20.46
C ARG A 49 -13.84 -18.98 21.49
N LEU A 50 -12.53 -18.80 21.64
CA LEU A 50 -11.76 -19.49 22.69
C LEU A 50 -12.23 -19.09 24.09
N TYR A 51 -12.49 -17.81 24.31
CA TYR A 51 -13.00 -17.29 25.58
C TYR A 51 -14.36 -17.90 25.94
N ASP A 52 -15.25 -18.01 24.95
CA ASP A 52 -16.59 -18.59 25.14
C ASP A 52 -16.51 -20.09 25.47
N LEU A 53 -15.71 -20.85 24.72
CA LEU A 53 -15.49 -22.28 24.95
C LEU A 53 -14.88 -22.57 26.33
N THR A 54 -13.91 -21.78 26.75
CA THR A 54 -13.23 -21.96 28.05
C THR A 54 -14.05 -21.46 29.23
N GLY A 55 -15.15 -20.72 28.99
CA GLY A 55 -16.08 -20.29 30.02
C GLY A 55 -16.71 -21.44 30.80
N GLN A 56 -16.90 -22.60 30.16
CA GLN A 56 -17.50 -23.78 30.79
C GLN A 56 -16.62 -24.41 31.88
N ILE A 57 -15.30 -24.17 31.84
CA ILE A 57 -14.31 -24.73 32.77
C ILE A 57 -13.62 -23.66 33.62
N GLY A 58 -14.12 -22.42 33.60
CA GLY A 58 -13.52 -21.29 34.33
C GLY A 58 -12.17 -20.80 33.78
N GLY A 59 -11.79 -21.21 32.57
CA GLY A 59 -10.49 -20.91 31.95
C GLY A 59 -10.39 -19.55 31.25
N GLN A 60 -11.42 -18.70 31.37
CA GLN A 60 -11.50 -17.41 30.67
C GLN A 60 -10.30 -16.48 30.95
N SER A 61 -9.81 -16.46 32.18
CA SER A 61 -8.65 -15.64 32.57
C SER A 61 -7.36 -16.06 31.84
N ILE A 62 -7.20 -17.36 31.56
CA ILE A 62 -6.04 -17.89 30.82
C ILE A 62 -6.05 -17.38 29.38
N VAL A 63 -7.21 -17.39 28.72
CA VAL A 63 -7.35 -16.89 27.34
C VAL A 63 -7.03 -15.40 27.26
N VAL A 64 -7.49 -14.61 28.22
CA VAL A 64 -7.19 -13.17 28.31
C VAL A 64 -5.69 -12.94 28.53
N ALA A 65 -5.08 -13.68 29.47
CA ALA A 65 -3.65 -13.56 29.75
C ALA A 65 -2.79 -13.95 28.53
N LEU A 66 -3.16 -15.03 27.82
CA LEU A 66 -2.51 -15.46 26.59
C LEU A 66 -2.60 -14.37 25.50
N PHE A 67 -3.79 -13.80 25.30
CA PHE A 67 -4.00 -12.74 24.32
C PHE A 67 -3.13 -11.52 24.65
N ALA A 68 -3.14 -11.08 25.91
CA ALA A 68 -2.31 -9.97 26.37
C ALA A 68 -0.81 -10.24 26.17
N ALA A 69 -0.35 -11.45 26.49
CA ALA A 69 1.04 -11.85 26.31
C ALA A 69 1.46 -11.80 24.82
N ILE A 70 0.59 -12.23 23.90
CA ILE A 70 0.84 -12.14 22.46
C ILE A 70 0.97 -10.68 22.02
N LEU A 71 0.03 -9.81 22.42
CA LEU A 71 0.08 -8.39 22.09
C LEU A 71 1.36 -7.71 22.58
N VAL A 72 1.73 -7.95 23.85
CA VAL A 72 2.94 -7.41 24.46
C VAL A 72 4.19 -7.92 23.73
N THR A 73 4.21 -9.20 23.34
CA THR A 73 5.32 -9.78 22.58
C THR A 73 5.46 -9.14 21.21
N ILE A 74 4.36 -8.98 20.47
CA ILE A 74 4.38 -8.31 19.16
C ILE A 74 4.88 -6.87 19.32
N PHE A 75 4.36 -6.14 20.33
CA PHE A 75 4.77 -4.76 20.57
C PHE A 75 6.26 -4.65 20.92
N ALA A 76 6.76 -5.54 21.78
CA ALA A 76 8.17 -5.60 22.14
C ALA A 76 9.06 -5.89 20.91
N LEU A 77 8.64 -6.80 20.03
CA LEU A 77 9.36 -7.12 18.80
C LEU A 77 9.39 -5.95 17.81
N VAL A 78 8.28 -5.22 17.69
CA VAL A 78 8.16 -4.08 16.78
C VAL A 78 8.96 -2.87 17.27
N VAL A 79 8.96 -2.61 18.58
CA VAL A 79 9.67 -1.45 19.18
C VAL A 79 11.17 -1.72 19.32
N SER A 80 11.60 -2.98 19.33
CA SER A 80 13.02 -3.31 19.41
C SER A 80 13.72 -3.01 18.09
N ASP A 81 14.77 -2.17 18.13
CA ASP A 81 15.64 -1.92 16.97
C ASP A 81 16.42 -3.17 16.50
N ASN A 82 16.29 -4.30 17.22
CA ASN A 82 17.08 -5.51 17.02
C ASN A 82 16.21 -6.77 16.80
N THR A 83 15.02 -6.60 16.19
CA THR A 83 14.07 -7.68 15.90
C THR A 83 14.70 -8.80 15.06
N GLY A 84 15.52 -8.44 14.07
CA GLY A 84 16.17 -9.40 13.17
C GLY A 84 17.07 -10.40 13.89
N SER A 85 17.94 -9.91 14.78
CA SER A 85 18.86 -10.78 15.53
C SER A 85 18.17 -11.66 16.57
N HIS A 86 17.00 -11.26 17.08
CA HIS A 86 16.20 -12.08 17.98
C HIS A 86 15.48 -13.21 17.24
N LEU A 87 15.04 -12.95 16.00
CA LEU A 87 14.36 -13.93 15.16
C LEU A 87 15.32 -14.93 14.51
N GLU A 88 16.57 -14.53 14.23
CA GLU A 88 17.62 -15.44 13.75
C GLU A 88 18.02 -16.52 14.77
N ARG A 89 17.73 -16.30 16.06
CA ARG A 89 17.98 -17.29 17.12
C ARG A 89 16.91 -18.38 17.22
N LEU A 90 15.81 -18.26 16.48
CA LEU A 90 14.76 -19.26 16.47
C LEU A 90 15.14 -20.42 15.52
N PRO A 91 14.81 -21.67 15.87
CA PRO A 91 15.17 -22.85 15.09
C PRO A 91 14.37 -23.01 13.78
N PHE A 92 13.65 -21.98 13.35
CA PHE A 92 12.80 -21.99 12.16
C PHE A 92 13.22 -20.87 11.21
N SER A 93 13.03 -21.07 9.91
CA SER A 93 13.28 -20.07 8.87
C SER A 93 12.46 -18.82 9.14
N THR A 94 13.07 -17.79 9.70
CA THR A 94 12.42 -16.52 9.99
C THR A 94 12.49 -15.58 8.79
N PRO A 95 11.40 -14.85 8.48
CA PRO A 95 11.42 -13.85 7.43
C PRO A 95 12.50 -12.80 7.72
N SER A 96 13.29 -12.45 6.72
CA SER A 96 14.34 -11.43 6.83
C SER A 96 14.11 -10.31 5.82
N GLY A 97 14.69 -9.13 6.09
CA GLY A 97 14.62 -7.97 5.20
C GLY A 97 13.19 -7.46 4.96
N PRO A 98 12.79 -7.18 3.71
CA PRO A 98 11.50 -6.55 3.38
C PRO A 98 10.27 -7.33 3.87
N ALA A 99 10.35 -8.66 3.93
CA ALA A 99 9.25 -9.51 4.40
C ALA A 99 8.98 -9.33 5.90
N LEU A 100 10.04 -9.16 6.71
CA LEU A 100 9.91 -8.90 8.14
C LEU A 100 9.28 -7.53 8.40
N GLN A 101 9.69 -6.52 7.62
CA GLN A 101 9.13 -5.18 7.74
C GLN A 101 7.63 -5.16 7.40
N ARG A 102 7.21 -5.85 6.34
CA ARG A 102 5.79 -6.02 5.99
C ARG A 102 5.01 -6.76 7.09
N ALA A 103 5.59 -7.79 7.70
CA ALA A 103 4.96 -8.49 8.81
C ALA A 103 4.78 -7.58 10.03
N ALA A 104 5.79 -6.76 10.37
CA ALA A 104 5.72 -5.78 11.43
C ALA A 104 4.66 -4.70 11.16
N ASP A 105 4.62 -4.16 9.94
CA ASP A 105 3.61 -3.17 9.53
C ASP A 105 2.19 -3.74 9.60
N ALA A 106 1.98 -4.98 9.15
CA ALA A 106 0.69 -5.66 9.27
C ALA A 106 0.29 -5.92 10.73
N ALA A 107 1.24 -6.34 11.57
CA ALA A 107 1.01 -6.59 12.99
C ALA A 107 0.64 -5.31 13.74
N LEU A 108 1.35 -4.20 13.47
CA LEU A 108 1.00 -2.87 13.99
C LEU A 108 -0.40 -2.43 13.57
N GLY A 109 -0.71 -2.58 12.28
CA GLY A 109 -2.05 -2.30 11.75
C GLY A 109 -3.13 -3.11 12.47
N ALA A 110 -2.86 -4.39 12.73
CA ALA A 110 -3.78 -5.28 13.44
C ALA A 110 -3.99 -4.88 14.90
N ILE A 111 -2.94 -4.49 15.61
CA ILE A 111 -3.06 -3.99 16.98
C ILE A 111 -3.89 -2.70 17.01
N ALA A 112 -3.57 -1.74 16.13
CA ALA A 112 -4.26 -0.45 16.08
C ALA A 112 -5.75 -0.62 15.75
N MET A 113 -6.07 -1.37 14.69
CA MET A 113 -7.46 -1.61 14.28
C MET A 113 -8.21 -2.49 15.27
N GLY A 114 -7.54 -3.48 15.86
CA GLY A 114 -8.10 -4.31 16.92
C GLY A 114 -8.50 -3.46 18.13
N ALA A 115 -7.64 -2.53 18.57
CA ALA A 115 -7.96 -1.61 19.64
C ALA A 115 -9.18 -0.74 19.31
N ILE A 116 -9.26 -0.20 18.09
CA ILE A 116 -10.42 0.60 17.63
C ILE A 116 -11.71 -0.23 17.67
N ILE A 117 -11.70 -1.43 17.07
CA ILE A 117 -12.87 -2.32 17.00
C ILE A 117 -13.32 -2.73 18.39
N VAL A 118 -12.41 -3.22 19.24
CA VAL A 118 -12.72 -3.64 20.62
C VAL A 118 -13.25 -2.46 21.44
N THR A 119 -12.67 -1.27 21.28
CA THR A 119 -13.14 -0.06 21.98
C THR A 119 -14.56 0.31 21.53
N LEU A 120 -14.84 0.32 20.23
CA LEU A 120 -16.18 0.57 19.70
C LEU A 120 -17.19 -0.43 20.26
N MET A 121 -16.87 -1.73 20.21
CA MET A 121 -17.74 -2.77 20.77
C MET A 121 -17.94 -2.60 22.29
N GLY A 122 -16.89 -2.25 23.02
CA GLY A 122 -16.93 -1.99 24.45
C GLY A 122 -17.81 -0.79 24.82
N ILE A 123 -17.66 0.32 24.10
CA ILE A 123 -18.52 1.51 24.26
C ILE A 123 -19.97 1.15 23.93
N GLY A 124 -20.22 0.43 22.83
CA GLY A 124 -21.56 -0.01 22.46
C GLY A 124 -22.22 -0.86 23.55
N ARG A 125 -21.46 -1.78 24.14
CA ARG A 125 -21.93 -2.59 25.28
C ARG A 125 -22.24 -1.73 26.50
N TYR A 126 -21.35 -0.80 26.86
CA TYR A 126 -21.56 0.10 27.99
C TYR A 126 -22.80 0.98 27.82
N VAL A 127 -22.96 1.57 26.63
CA VAL A 127 -24.11 2.40 26.28
C VAL A 127 -25.41 1.62 26.33
N SER A 128 -25.41 0.38 25.83
CA SER A 128 -26.56 -0.52 25.87
C SER A 128 -26.93 -0.96 27.29
N GLN A 129 -25.94 -1.27 28.14
CA GLN A 129 -26.18 -1.70 29.53
C GLN A 129 -26.73 -0.57 30.40
N ASN A 130 -26.32 0.67 30.14
CA ASN A 130 -26.78 1.85 30.86
C ASN A 130 -27.99 2.54 30.21
N ASN A 131 -28.56 1.94 29.15
CA ASN A 131 -29.70 2.46 28.40
C ASN A 131 -29.55 3.92 27.93
N LEU A 132 -28.31 4.36 27.65
CA LEU A 132 -27.97 5.77 27.39
C LEU A 132 -28.46 6.28 26.03
N LEU A 133 -28.74 5.37 25.09
CA LEU A 133 -29.27 5.69 23.75
C LEU A 133 -30.68 5.14 23.52
N GLY A 134 -31.38 4.73 24.60
CA GLY A 134 -32.71 4.10 24.50
C GLY A 134 -32.72 2.91 23.52
N ASP A 135 -33.69 2.89 22.61
CA ASP A 135 -33.94 1.78 21.67
C ASP A 135 -32.81 1.52 20.65
N LEU A 136 -31.89 2.47 20.45
CA LEU A 136 -30.75 2.28 19.53
C LEU A 136 -29.71 1.30 20.08
N GLY A 137 -29.62 1.16 21.41
CA GLY A 137 -28.73 0.21 22.09
C GLY A 137 -27.26 0.28 21.60
N ALA A 138 -26.65 -0.90 21.40
CA ALA A 138 -25.28 -1.03 20.90
C ALA A 138 -25.14 -0.93 19.36
N GLY A 139 -26.26 -0.85 18.63
CA GLY A 139 -26.32 -1.00 17.17
C GLY A 139 -25.37 -0.08 16.39
N PRO A 140 -25.33 1.24 16.67
CA PRO A 140 -24.47 2.18 15.95
C PRO A 140 -22.97 1.84 16.07
N PHE A 141 -22.51 1.44 17.25
CA PHE A 141 -21.10 1.13 17.51
C PHE A 141 -20.67 -0.18 16.84
N THR A 142 -21.53 -1.20 16.88
CA THR A 142 -21.31 -2.46 16.16
C THR A 142 -21.32 -2.22 14.65
N GLY A 143 -22.20 -1.33 14.15
CA GLY A 143 -22.22 -0.93 12.75
C GLY A 143 -20.93 -0.22 12.32
N LEU A 144 -20.43 0.73 13.11
CA LEU A 144 -19.14 1.39 12.86
C LEU A 144 -17.97 0.40 12.87
N ALA A 145 -17.96 -0.53 13.82
CA ALA A 145 -16.97 -1.60 13.84
C ALA A 145 -17.05 -2.47 12.57
N ALA A 146 -18.25 -2.83 12.11
CA ALA A 146 -18.44 -3.61 10.88
C ALA A 146 -18.01 -2.85 9.62
N LEU A 147 -18.17 -1.52 9.57
CA LEU A 147 -17.72 -0.68 8.46
C LEU A 147 -16.20 -0.64 8.28
N THR A 148 -15.43 -1.06 9.30
CA THR A 148 -13.97 -1.17 9.16
C THR A 148 -13.56 -2.22 8.11
N ILE A 149 -14.35 -3.28 7.92
CA ILE A 149 -14.07 -4.34 6.95
C ILE A 149 -14.14 -3.84 5.50
N PRO A 150 -15.25 -3.25 5.01
CA PRO A 150 -15.29 -2.71 3.65
C PRO A 150 -14.30 -1.56 3.45
N LEU A 151 -14.04 -0.75 4.49
CA LEU A 151 -13.02 0.29 4.42
C LEU A 151 -11.61 -0.29 4.24
N ALA A 152 -11.30 -1.38 4.94
CA ALA A 152 -10.04 -2.11 4.80
C ALA A 152 -9.88 -2.71 3.40
N LEU A 153 -10.94 -3.27 2.82
CA LEU A 153 -10.94 -3.70 1.42
C LEU A 153 -10.63 -2.54 0.48
N GLY A 154 -11.32 -1.40 0.66
CA GLY A 154 -11.05 -0.19 -0.12
C GLY A 154 -9.60 0.27 -0.01
N ALA A 155 -9.03 0.26 1.20
CA ALA A 155 -7.63 0.60 1.44
C ALA A 155 -6.67 -0.36 0.71
N LEU A 156 -6.93 -1.67 0.71
CA LEU A 156 -6.12 -2.64 -0.04
C LEU A 156 -6.20 -2.44 -1.54
N VAL A 157 -7.41 -2.21 -2.06
CA VAL A 157 -7.63 -1.94 -3.49
C VAL A 157 -6.90 -0.67 -3.90
N CYS A 158 -7.05 0.41 -3.14
CA CYS A 158 -6.32 1.65 -3.38
C CYS A 158 -4.81 1.46 -3.27
N SER A 159 -4.33 0.66 -2.33
CA SER A 159 -2.89 0.32 -2.22
C SER A 159 -2.39 -0.32 -3.50
N SER A 160 -3.11 -1.31 -4.03
CA SER A 160 -2.76 -2.02 -5.28
C SER A 160 -2.72 -1.07 -6.48
N PHE A 161 -3.72 -0.20 -6.63
CA PHE A 161 -3.75 0.78 -7.72
C PHE A 161 -2.69 1.88 -7.62
N LEU A 162 -2.14 2.11 -6.43
CA LEU A 162 -1.07 3.08 -6.21
C LEU A 162 0.32 2.47 -6.43
N GLU A 163 0.44 1.14 -6.49
CA GLU A 163 1.67 0.50 -6.90
C GLU A 163 1.95 0.83 -8.36
N SER A 164 3.16 1.29 -8.63
CA SER A 164 3.59 1.67 -9.99
C SER A 164 5.01 1.20 -10.21
N VAL A 165 5.26 0.56 -11.35
CA VAL A 165 6.56 0.08 -11.76
C VAL A 165 6.77 0.46 -13.22
N GLY A 166 7.95 1.00 -13.53
CA GLY A 166 8.32 1.29 -14.89
C GLY A 166 9.78 1.72 -15.02
N ALA A 167 10.19 1.99 -16.25
CA ALA A 167 11.49 2.53 -16.58
C ALA A 167 11.32 3.69 -17.56
N PHE A 168 12.12 4.73 -17.38
CA PHE A 168 12.20 5.84 -18.31
C PHE A 168 13.56 5.80 -18.99
N ASP A 169 13.55 5.73 -20.32
CA ASP A 169 14.74 5.86 -21.15
C ASP A 169 14.85 7.33 -21.63
N PRO A 170 15.80 8.11 -21.09
CA PRO A 170 15.99 9.51 -21.49
C PRO A 170 16.62 9.66 -22.87
N ASP A 171 17.31 8.64 -23.39
CA ASP A 171 18.00 8.70 -24.69
C ASP A 171 17.01 8.39 -25.83
N GLU A 172 16.18 7.37 -25.65
CA GLU A 172 15.13 7.02 -26.61
C GLU A 172 13.86 7.88 -26.42
N GLY A 173 13.68 8.51 -25.25
CA GLY A 173 12.47 9.24 -24.92
C GLY A 173 11.27 8.33 -24.73
N VAL A 174 11.47 7.12 -24.23
CA VAL A 174 10.43 6.10 -24.09
C VAL A 174 10.17 5.79 -22.62
N ILE A 175 8.89 5.73 -22.24
CA ILE A 175 8.47 5.25 -20.93
C ILE A 175 7.95 3.82 -21.06
N TYR A 176 8.59 2.87 -20.40
CA TYR A 176 8.13 1.49 -20.29
C TYR A 176 7.31 1.29 -19.01
N LEU A 177 6.06 0.87 -19.14
CA LEU A 177 5.17 0.57 -18.00
C LEU A 177 4.97 -0.93 -17.84
N TYR A 178 5.27 -1.48 -16.65
CA TYR A 178 4.97 -2.86 -16.20
C TYR A 178 5.47 -4.05 -17.09
N GLU A 179 5.12 -4.08 -18.37
CA GLU A 179 5.56 -5.01 -19.41
C GLU A 179 6.24 -4.23 -20.56
N PRO A 180 7.33 -4.76 -21.15
CA PRO A 180 8.10 -4.07 -22.20
C PRO A 180 7.29 -3.72 -23.46
N GLU A 181 6.12 -4.35 -23.65
CA GLU A 181 5.21 -4.08 -24.76
C GLU A 181 4.37 -2.80 -24.57
N GLN A 182 4.32 -2.22 -23.36
CA GLN A 182 3.67 -0.93 -23.08
C GLN A 182 4.71 0.19 -23.03
N ALA A 183 5.33 0.43 -24.18
CA ALA A 183 6.22 1.56 -24.43
C ALA A 183 5.41 2.80 -24.82
N ILE A 184 5.65 3.91 -24.15
CA ILE A 184 5.07 5.22 -24.47
C ILE A 184 6.20 6.07 -25.04
N ASP A 185 6.14 6.33 -26.33
CA ASP A 185 7.01 7.29 -26.98
C ASP A 185 6.63 8.71 -26.54
N LEU A 186 7.58 9.46 -25.97
CA LEU A 186 7.36 10.84 -25.53
C LEU A 186 7.32 11.84 -26.69
N SER A 187 7.79 11.47 -27.89
CA SER A 187 7.75 12.32 -29.08
C SER A 187 6.32 12.65 -29.52
N VAL A 188 5.37 11.77 -29.24
CA VAL A 188 3.94 11.97 -29.54
C VAL A 188 3.21 12.75 -28.43
N ILE A 189 3.92 13.24 -27.41
CA ILE A 189 3.32 13.97 -26.28
C ILE A 189 3.54 15.46 -26.47
N ARG A 190 2.43 16.20 -26.52
CA ARG A 190 2.43 17.65 -26.75
C ARG A 190 2.71 18.44 -25.49
N THR A 191 2.11 18.02 -24.37
CA THR A 191 2.23 18.74 -23.11
C THR A 191 2.14 17.76 -21.95
N VAL A 192 2.93 18.03 -20.92
CA VAL A 192 2.91 17.30 -19.67
C VAL A 192 2.41 18.24 -18.58
N SER A 193 1.50 17.77 -17.74
CA SER A 193 1.09 18.48 -16.54
C SER A 193 1.37 17.62 -15.32
N THR A 194 2.18 18.15 -14.41
CA THR A 194 2.55 17.47 -13.18
C THR A 194 1.70 18.00 -12.02
N ARG A 195 1.16 17.08 -11.21
CA ARG A 195 0.46 17.43 -9.97
C ARG A 195 1.00 16.61 -8.80
N PRO A 196 1.65 17.23 -7.80
CA PRO A 196 2.13 16.52 -6.63
C PRO A 196 0.97 16.03 -5.75
N VAL A 197 1.07 14.79 -5.29
CA VAL A 197 0.13 14.13 -4.38
C VAL A 197 0.94 13.34 -3.35
N GLY A 198 1.19 13.96 -2.19
CA GLY A 198 1.98 13.35 -1.12
C GLY A 198 3.45 13.13 -1.53
N ASP A 199 3.87 11.87 -1.56
CA ASP A 199 5.21 11.43 -2.00
C ASP A 199 5.22 11.01 -3.49
N ALA A 200 4.18 11.36 -4.24
CA ALA A 200 4.02 11.02 -5.66
C ALA A 200 3.80 12.27 -6.50
N VAL A 201 4.02 12.14 -7.81
CA VAL A 201 3.55 13.11 -8.80
C VAL A 201 2.67 12.37 -9.80
N VAL A 202 1.46 12.89 -9.98
CA VAL A 202 0.57 12.48 -11.07
C VAL A 202 0.97 13.26 -12.31
N VAL A 203 1.48 12.55 -13.30
CA VAL A 203 1.88 13.11 -14.59
C VAL A 203 0.73 12.87 -15.55
N THR A 204 0.12 13.95 -16.03
CA THR A 204 -0.91 13.92 -17.06
C THR A 204 -0.26 14.18 -18.41
N LEU A 205 -0.43 13.24 -19.33
CA LEU A 205 0.15 13.25 -20.67
C LEU A 205 -0.92 13.67 -21.67
N ASP A 206 -0.68 14.77 -22.41
CA ASP A 206 -1.52 15.19 -23.52
C ASP A 206 -0.89 14.75 -24.86
N TYR A 207 -1.55 13.84 -25.55
CA TYR A 207 -1.04 13.25 -26.78
C TYR A 207 -1.34 14.15 -27.99
N ALA A 208 -0.33 14.37 -28.83
CA ALA A 208 -0.51 14.84 -30.18
C ALA A 208 -1.34 13.80 -30.96
N GLN A 209 -2.25 14.28 -31.82
CA GLN A 209 -3.01 13.43 -32.75
C GLN A 209 -2.48 13.66 -34.17
N PRO A 210 -1.30 13.10 -34.52
CA PRO A 210 -0.74 13.26 -35.85
C PRO A 210 -1.74 12.71 -36.89
N GLY A 211 -2.13 13.54 -37.85
CA GLY A 211 -3.12 13.18 -38.87
C GLY A 211 -4.54 12.95 -38.35
N GLY A 212 -4.88 13.41 -37.14
CA GLY A 212 -6.20 13.20 -36.53
C GLY A 212 -6.46 11.77 -36.05
N GLN A 213 -5.42 10.93 -35.99
CA GLN A 213 -5.53 9.57 -35.46
C GLN A 213 -5.36 9.56 -33.95
N TYR A 214 -6.13 8.69 -33.29
CA TYR A 214 -6.04 8.49 -31.85
C TYR A 214 -4.82 7.65 -31.51
N VAL A 215 -3.92 8.19 -30.69
CA VAL A 215 -2.80 7.45 -30.12
C VAL A 215 -3.28 6.73 -28.85
N ALA A 216 -3.14 5.41 -28.82
CA ALA A 216 -3.47 4.60 -27.66
C ALA A 216 -2.36 4.74 -26.61
N GLY A 217 -2.72 5.09 -25.38
CA GLY A 217 -1.77 5.21 -24.28
C GLY A 217 -2.42 5.72 -23.00
N PRO A 218 -1.83 5.46 -21.84
CA PRO A 218 -2.32 5.98 -20.57
C PRO A 218 -2.14 7.49 -20.55
N ARG A 219 -3.21 8.22 -20.20
CA ARG A 219 -3.20 9.69 -20.10
C ARG A 219 -2.72 10.20 -18.76
N ARG A 220 -2.62 9.32 -17.77
CA ARG A 220 -2.18 9.64 -16.42
C ARG A 220 -1.31 8.52 -15.91
N ILE A 221 -0.10 8.86 -15.51
CA ILE A 221 0.84 7.95 -14.85
C ILE A 221 1.21 8.54 -13.50
N VAL A 222 1.47 7.67 -12.52
CA VAL A 222 1.87 8.07 -11.18
C VAL A 222 3.33 7.66 -11.01
N VAL A 223 4.22 8.64 -10.82
CA VAL A 223 5.67 8.41 -10.75
C VAL A 223 6.28 9.16 -9.56
N PRO A 224 7.50 8.79 -9.13
CA PRO A 224 8.23 9.57 -8.13
C PRO A 224 8.54 11.00 -8.62
N PRO A 225 8.70 11.99 -7.72
CA PRO A 225 8.97 13.38 -8.10
C PRO A 225 10.21 13.56 -8.98
N ALA A 226 11.28 12.79 -8.73
CA ALA A 226 12.50 12.85 -9.54
C ALA A 226 12.25 12.43 -11.00
N ILE A 227 11.50 11.35 -11.21
CA ILE A 227 11.13 10.87 -12.54
C ILE A 227 10.17 11.84 -13.24
N ALA A 228 9.22 12.41 -12.51
CA ALA A 228 8.33 13.43 -13.08
C ALA A 228 9.10 14.66 -13.58
N ALA A 229 10.09 15.12 -12.81
CA ALA A 229 10.94 16.25 -13.21
C ALA A 229 11.77 15.94 -14.46
N GLU A 230 12.29 14.71 -14.58
CA GLU A 230 13.02 14.28 -15.78
C GLU A 230 12.10 14.23 -17.02
N ILE A 231 10.91 13.64 -16.90
CA ILE A 231 9.92 13.60 -17.99
C ILE A 231 9.50 15.01 -18.44
N GLU A 232 9.23 15.91 -17.48
CA GLU A 232 8.87 17.29 -17.77
C GLU A 232 10.02 18.02 -18.49
N SER A 233 11.26 17.85 -18.01
CA SER A 233 12.44 18.44 -18.65
C SER A 233 12.69 17.92 -20.07
N TYR A 234 12.38 16.65 -20.33
CA TYR A 234 12.54 16.05 -21.66
C TYR A 234 11.54 16.65 -22.63
N VAL A 235 10.26 16.71 -22.25
CA VAL A 235 9.20 17.26 -23.12
C VAL A 235 9.38 18.77 -23.33
N GLU A 236 9.84 19.53 -22.33
CA GLU A 236 10.19 20.95 -22.51
C GLU A 236 11.35 21.14 -23.49
N ARG A 237 12.42 20.34 -23.39
CA ARG A 237 13.54 20.38 -24.34
C ARG A 237 13.11 20.05 -25.77
N ASN A 238 12.26 19.04 -25.94
CA ASN A 238 11.83 18.60 -27.26
C ASN A 238 10.78 19.54 -27.89
N SER A 239 9.96 20.22 -27.09
CA SER A 239 9.01 21.24 -27.58
C SER A 239 9.65 22.60 -27.87
N SER A 240 10.86 22.86 -27.34
CA SER A 240 11.64 24.07 -27.59
C SER A 240 12.74 23.91 -28.63
N ALA A 241 13.02 22.69 -29.08
CA ALA A 241 13.85 22.43 -30.25
C ALA A 241 13.14 22.99 -31.51
N PRO A 242 13.73 23.96 -32.22
CA PRO A 242 13.15 24.46 -33.46
C PRO A 242 13.13 23.32 -34.49
N GLU A 243 12.04 23.18 -35.25
CA GLU A 243 12.03 22.41 -36.49
C GLU A 243 13.25 22.84 -37.33
N ALA A 244 14.20 21.91 -37.50
CA ALA A 244 15.37 22.07 -38.36
C ALA A 244 15.09 21.47 -39.74
#